data_AF-A0A554FXF8-F1
#
_entry.id   AF-A0A554FXF8-F1
#
_cell.length_a   1.000
_cell.length_b   1.000
_cell.length_c   1.000
_cell.angle_alpha   90.00
_cell.angle_beta   90.00
_cell.angle_gamma   90.00
#
_symmetry.space_group_name_H-M   'P 1'
#
loop_
_entity.id
_entity.type
_entity.pdbx_description
1 polymer ?
#
loop_
_entity_poly.entity_id
_entity_poly.type
_entity_poly.pdbx_seq_one_letter_code
_entity_poly.pdbx_strand_id
1 'polypeptide(L)'
;MPTVSREVEARAASLASASVQPMYADPFWDARYGPQRARRFGDEDAVHHVRYLVQALDAAHPALLETYARWLRTLLVTRGMCSLHLDQNFDGLAHALQAEGFGPDTLPFIYVQAARGALRYTEGPAHLLEAHTPALIAAVIPALERTLPPGNPLRLEQEARLHLSYLSDALALDRADLWDAHIQWYSSFWPRRGLSPLTFPHLLEALRAGLGTGHPEARTVFARIPDAGEETHS
;
A
#
# COMPACT_ATOMS: atom_id res chain seq x y z
N MET A 1 37.54 9.72 1.02
CA MET A 1 36.32 9.69 0.17
C MET A 1 35.12 9.95 1.07
N PRO A 2 34.06 10.65 0.62
CA PRO A 2 32.84 10.76 1.41
C PRO A 2 32.27 9.36 1.67
N THR A 3 31.65 9.16 2.84
CA THR A 3 30.91 7.93 3.13
C THR A 3 29.64 7.90 2.28
N VAL A 4 29.16 6.72 1.91
CA VAL A 4 27.91 6.58 1.13
C VAL A 4 26.72 7.27 1.83
N SER A 5 26.70 7.28 3.16
CA SER A 5 25.69 8.00 3.95
C SER A 5 25.70 9.51 3.70
N ARG A 6 26.89 10.14 3.64
CA ARG A 6 27.03 11.58 3.31
C ARG A 6 26.62 11.87 1.87
N GLU A 7 26.87 10.95 0.95
CA GLU A 7 26.43 11.11 -0.45
C GLU A 7 24.91 11.05 -0.59
N VAL A 8 24.24 10.18 0.17
CA VAL A 8 22.78 10.12 0.25
C VAL A 8 22.23 11.36 0.95
N GLU A 9 22.82 11.76 2.08
CA GLU A 9 22.40 12.94 2.84
C GLU A 9 22.50 14.24 2.02
N ALA A 10 23.56 14.40 1.24
CA ALA A 10 23.73 15.55 0.34
C ALA A 10 22.63 15.65 -0.74
N ARG A 11 21.97 14.53 -1.05
CA ARG A 11 20.86 14.42 -2.02
C ARG A 11 19.50 14.25 -1.35
N ALA A 12 19.41 14.43 -0.03
CA ALA A 12 18.22 14.03 0.70
C ALA A 12 16.94 14.74 0.22
N ALA A 13 17.04 16.02 -0.12
CA ALA A 13 15.90 16.79 -0.63
C ALA A 13 15.44 16.31 -2.03
N SER A 14 16.38 16.02 -2.95
CA SER A 14 16.03 15.52 -4.28
C SER A 14 15.44 14.12 -4.22
N LEU A 15 16.05 13.23 -3.41
CA LEU A 15 15.57 11.87 -3.19
C LEU A 15 14.17 11.84 -2.58
N ALA A 16 13.92 12.62 -1.52
CA ALA A 16 12.62 12.69 -0.87
C ALA A 16 11.53 13.23 -1.80
N SER A 17 11.82 14.30 -2.55
CA SER A 17 10.87 14.82 -3.53
C SER A 17 10.60 13.78 -4.62
N ALA A 18 11.63 13.23 -5.24
CA ALA A 18 11.50 12.27 -6.33
C ALA A 18 10.78 10.98 -5.92
N SER A 19 10.89 10.56 -4.65
CA SER A 19 10.25 9.34 -4.17
C SER A 19 8.73 9.42 -4.08
N VAL A 20 8.16 10.61 -3.82
CA VAL A 20 6.73 10.76 -3.55
C VAL A 20 5.95 11.43 -4.69
N GLN A 21 6.60 12.26 -5.52
CA GLN A 21 5.90 12.99 -6.59
C GLN A 21 5.05 12.10 -7.52
N PRO A 22 5.52 10.92 -7.98
CA PRO A 22 4.71 10.05 -8.84
C PRO A 22 3.43 9.55 -8.15
N MET A 23 3.44 9.42 -6.82
CA MET A 23 2.29 8.92 -6.07
C MET A 23 1.12 9.90 -6.14
N TYR A 24 1.37 11.21 -6.15
CA TYR A 24 0.32 12.24 -6.23
C TYR A 24 -0.45 12.26 -7.55
N ALA A 25 -0.07 11.45 -8.55
CA ALA A 25 -0.88 11.23 -9.74
C ALA A 25 -2.13 10.38 -9.46
N ASP A 26 -2.11 9.58 -8.38
CA ASP A 26 -3.28 8.82 -7.95
C ASP A 26 -4.30 9.74 -7.25
N PRO A 27 -5.56 9.85 -7.75
CA PRO A 27 -6.60 10.67 -7.13
C PRO A 27 -6.97 10.25 -5.70
N PHE A 28 -6.53 9.07 -5.25
CA PHE A 28 -6.72 8.57 -3.89
C PHE A 28 -6.18 9.54 -2.85
N TRP A 29 -4.97 10.08 -3.03
CA TRP A 29 -4.30 10.90 -2.00
C TRP A 29 -5.07 12.19 -1.72
N ASP A 30 -5.43 12.90 -2.79
CA ASP A 30 -6.19 14.14 -2.70
C ASP A 30 -7.60 13.88 -2.15
N ALA A 31 -8.26 12.79 -2.58
CA ALA A 31 -9.60 12.45 -2.10
C ALA A 31 -9.59 12.03 -0.62
N ARG A 32 -8.57 11.29 -0.17
CA ARG A 32 -8.51 10.72 1.18
C ARG A 32 -8.10 11.75 2.23
N TYR A 33 -7.12 12.58 1.91
CA TYR A 33 -6.50 13.49 2.89
C TYR A 33 -6.72 14.97 2.58
N GLY A 34 -7.19 15.31 1.38
CA GLY A 34 -7.25 16.66 0.88
C GLY A 34 -5.90 17.11 0.29
N PRO A 35 -5.91 17.91 -0.79
CA PRO A 35 -4.72 18.16 -1.61
C PRO A 35 -3.57 18.82 -0.85
N GLN A 36 -3.87 19.74 0.07
CA GLN A 36 -2.86 20.44 0.87
C GLN A 36 -2.21 19.52 1.91
N ARG A 37 -3.03 18.72 2.61
CA ARG A 37 -2.54 17.82 3.67
C ARG A 37 -1.82 16.61 3.08
N ALA A 38 -2.34 16.05 1.99
CA ALA A 38 -1.71 14.95 1.27
C ALA A 38 -0.27 15.30 0.89
N ARG A 39 -0.07 16.47 0.27
CA ARG A 39 1.26 16.95 -0.13
C ARG A 39 2.14 17.27 1.05
N ARG A 40 1.64 18.05 2.02
CA ARG A 40 2.44 18.44 3.18
C ARG A 40 2.96 17.22 3.95
N PHE A 41 2.07 16.33 4.36
CA PHE A 41 2.46 15.19 5.19
C PHE A 41 3.18 14.10 4.38
N GLY A 42 2.83 13.91 3.11
CA GLY A 42 3.56 13.01 2.21
C GLY A 42 5.00 13.48 1.98
N ASP A 43 5.23 14.78 1.78
CA ASP A 43 6.57 15.35 1.62
C ASP A 43 7.37 15.28 2.94
N GLU A 44 6.72 15.51 4.09
CA GLU A 44 7.33 15.33 5.42
C GLU A 44 7.75 13.86 5.65
N ASP A 45 6.88 12.89 5.35
CA ASP A 45 7.17 11.45 5.48
C ASP A 45 8.32 11.02 4.55
N ALA A 46 8.36 11.52 3.32
CA ALA A 46 9.44 11.25 2.37
C ALA A 46 10.82 11.69 2.91
N VAL A 47 10.89 12.86 3.54
CA VAL A 47 12.11 13.34 4.22
C VAL A 47 12.49 12.41 5.38
N HIS A 48 11.51 11.92 6.14
CA HIS A 48 11.77 10.97 7.22
C HIS A 48 12.31 9.63 6.72
N HIS A 49 11.79 9.09 5.60
CA HIS A 49 12.31 7.86 5.01
C HIS A 49 13.80 7.98 4.66
N VAL A 50 14.21 9.09 4.01
CA VAL A 50 15.61 9.32 3.67
C VAL A 50 16.48 9.49 4.92
N ARG A 51 15.99 10.19 5.95
CA ARG A 51 16.73 10.36 7.21
C ARG A 51 17.00 9.02 7.90
N TYR A 52 16.01 8.13 7.96
CA TYR A 52 16.21 6.80 8.54
C TYR A 52 17.14 5.93 7.69
N LEU A 53 17.14 6.11 6.37
CA LEU A 53 18.12 5.46 5.50
C LEU A 53 19.55 5.93 5.81
N VAL A 54 19.78 7.25 5.94
CA VAL A 54 21.08 7.82 6.30
C VAL A 54 21.55 7.29 7.66
N GLN A 55 20.67 7.27 8.68
CA GLN A 55 20.99 6.73 10.00
C GLN A 55 21.36 5.24 9.95
N ALA A 56 20.62 4.44 9.17
CA ALA A 56 20.93 3.03 8.98
C ALA A 56 22.31 2.85 8.32
N LEU A 57 22.62 3.65 7.29
CA LEU A 57 23.91 3.62 6.60
C LEU A 57 25.07 4.04 7.50
N ASP A 58 24.91 5.10 8.30
CA ASP A 58 25.92 5.55 9.27
C ASP A 58 26.22 4.49 10.33
N ALA A 59 25.19 3.78 10.78
CA ALA A 59 25.33 2.69 11.74
C ALA A 59 25.75 1.35 11.11
N ALA A 60 25.85 1.28 9.77
CA ALA A 60 26.01 0.03 9.02
C ALA A 60 25.01 -1.07 9.44
N HIS A 61 23.77 -0.69 9.76
CA HIS A 61 22.78 -1.57 10.38
C HIS A 61 21.41 -1.45 9.68
N PRO A 62 21.10 -2.31 8.69
CA PRO A 62 19.85 -2.22 7.91
C PRO A 62 18.59 -2.35 8.79
N ALA A 63 18.68 -3.11 9.89
CA ALA A 63 17.54 -3.32 10.79
C ALA A 63 16.99 -2.03 11.43
N LEU A 64 17.74 -0.92 11.44
CA LEU A 64 17.22 0.39 11.86
C LEU A 64 16.09 0.85 10.93
N LEU A 65 16.29 0.72 9.61
CA LEU A 65 15.28 1.09 8.61
C LEU A 65 14.12 0.08 8.58
N GLU A 66 14.39 -1.21 8.76
CA GLU A 66 13.35 -2.23 8.88
C GLU A 66 12.44 -2.01 10.10
N THR A 67 13.03 -1.67 11.24
CA THR A 67 12.30 -1.40 12.47
C THR A 67 11.46 -0.14 12.33
N TYR A 68 12.00 0.89 11.69
CA TYR A 68 11.24 2.07 11.29
C TYR A 68 10.06 1.72 10.39
N ALA A 69 10.26 0.90 9.35
CA ALA A 69 9.19 0.48 8.44
C ALA A 69 8.05 -0.26 9.17
N ARG A 70 8.38 -1.21 10.06
CA ARG A 70 7.40 -1.96 10.87
C ARG A 70 6.62 -1.05 11.84
N TRP A 71 7.33 -0.14 12.51
CA TRP A 71 6.70 0.85 13.39
C TRP A 71 5.77 1.77 12.60
N LEU A 72 6.25 2.30 11.48
CA LEU A 72 5.51 3.24 10.66
C LEU A 72 4.26 2.60 10.04
N ARG A 73 4.34 1.33 9.60
CA ARG A 73 3.17 0.55 9.15
C ARG A 73 2.05 0.60 10.20
N THR A 74 2.37 0.29 11.45
CA THR A 74 1.39 0.29 12.56
C THR A 74 0.76 1.68 12.72
N LEU A 75 1.56 2.73 12.61
CA LEU A 75 1.09 4.11 12.73
C LEU A 75 0.19 4.53 11.56
N LEU A 76 0.61 4.29 10.32
CA LEU A 76 -0.09 4.75 9.12
C LEU A 76 -1.36 3.95 8.82
N VAL A 77 -1.38 2.65 9.16
CA VAL A 77 -2.59 1.83 9.06
C VAL A 77 -3.73 2.43 9.89
N THR A 78 -3.45 2.85 11.13
CA THR A 78 -4.46 3.52 11.97
C THR A 78 -4.89 4.90 11.47
N ARG A 79 -4.17 5.46 10.49
CA ARG A 79 -4.47 6.76 9.84
C ARG A 79 -5.13 6.61 8.47
N GLY A 80 -5.48 5.38 8.08
CA GLY A 80 -6.21 5.12 6.85
C GLY A 80 -5.32 4.92 5.62
N MET A 81 -4.05 4.55 5.80
CA MET A 81 -3.20 3.95 4.75
C MET A 81 -3.17 2.43 4.92
N CYS A 82 -2.50 1.72 4.01
CA CYS A 82 -2.24 0.29 4.11
C CYS A 82 -0.75 0.00 3.88
N SER A 83 -0.31 -1.22 4.17
CA SER A 83 1.08 -1.68 3.95
C SER A 83 1.53 -1.49 2.50
N LEU A 84 0.65 -1.71 1.51
CA LEU A 84 0.98 -1.48 0.10
C LEU A 84 1.32 -0.02 -0.18
N HIS A 85 0.62 0.93 0.43
CA HIS A 85 0.94 2.36 0.29
C HIS A 85 2.33 2.70 0.85
N LEU A 86 2.71 2.08 1.97
CA LEU A 86 4.03 2.28 2.54
C LEU A 86 5.12 1.59 1.69
N ASP A 87 4.84 0.41 1.14
CA ASP A 87 5.74 -0.24 0.18
C ASP A 87 5.96 0.64 -1.07
N GLN A 88 4.91 1.28 -1.59
CA GLN A 88 5.01 2.21 -2.72
C GLN A 88 5.89 3.43 -2.42
N ASN A 89 5.87 3.96 -1.19
CA ASN A 89 6.78 5.03 -0.79
C ASN A 89 8.25 4.58 -0.83
N PHE A 90 8.54 3.39 -0.28
CA PHE A 90 9.89 2.83 -0.32
C PHE A 90 10.32 2.42 -1.73
N ASP A 91 9.39 1.94 -2.57
CA ASP A 91 9.63 1.67 -3.98
C ASP A 91 9.98 2.96 -4.74
N GLY A 92 9.24 4.04 -4.50
CA GLY A 92 9.56 5.37 -5.04
C GLY A 92 10.96 5.85 -4.61
N LEU A 93 11.34 5.61 -3.35
CA LEU A 93 12.68 5.92 -2.87
C LEU A 93 13.75 5.06 -3.55
N ALA A 94 13.48 3.77 -3.79
CA ALA A 94 14.38 2.90 -4.52
C ALA A 94 14.60 3.40 -5.96
N HIS A 95 13.55 3.82 -6.65
CA HIS A 95 13.65 4.41 -7.99
C HIS A 95 14.44 5.74 -7.99
N ALA A 96 14.18 6.62 -7.00
CA ALA A 96 14.93 7.87 -6.85
C ALA A 96 16.42 7.63 -6.60
N LEU A 97 16.75 6.64 -5.76
CA LEU A 97 18.13 6.20 -5.52
C LEU A 97 18.82 5.71 -6.79
N GLN A 98 18.14 4.86 -7.57
CA GLN A 98 18.68 4.37 -8.85
C GLN A 98 18.96 5.50 -9.84
N ALA A 99 18.06 6.49 -9.94
CA ALA A 99 18.25 7.65 -10.80
C ALA A 99 19.47 8.50 -10.40
N GLU A 100 19.85 8.48 -9.12
CA GLU A 100 21.02 9.18 -8.56
C GLU A 100 22.30 8.30 -8.56
N GLY A 101 22.25 7.09 -9.16
CA GLY A 101 23.39 6.19 -9.30
C GLY A 101 23.52 5.14 -8.19
N PHE A 102 22.59 5.07 -7.24
CA PHE A 102 22.54 4.03 -6.21
C PHE A 102 21.74 2.81 -6.70
N GLY A 103 22.37 2.01 -7.57
CA GLY A 103 21.77 0.83 -8.18
C GLY A 103 21.55 -0.37 -7.24
N PRO A 104 21.02 -1.49 -7.75
CA PRO A 104 20.65 -2.68 -6.97
C PRO A 104 21.74 -3.25 -6.04
N ASP A 105 23.00 -3.15 -6.44
CA ASP A 105 24.15 -3.68 -5.70
C ASP A 105 24.72 -2.68 -4.67
N THR A 106 24.09 -1.52 -4.51
CA THR A 106 24.56 -0.47 -3.58
C THR A 106 23.87 -0.59 -2.22
N LEU A 107 24.61 -0.25 -1.14
CA LEU A 107 24.07 -0.30 0.22
C LEU A 107 22.76 0.49 0.41
N PRO A 108 22.60 1.71 -0.12
CA PRO A 108 21.34 2.45 0.03
C PRO A 108 20.14 1.69 -0.55
N PHE A 109 20.30 1.12 -1.75
CA PHE A 109 19.26 0.35 -2.40
C PHE A 109 18.94 -0.93 -1.61
N ILE A 110 19.96 -1.69 -1.22
CA ILE A 110 19.81 -2.92 -0.42
C ILE A 110 19.05 -2.63 0.88
N TYR A 111 19.35 -1.52 1.55
CA TYR A 111 18.70 -1.16 2.82
C TYR A 111 17.22 -0.81 2.62
N VAL A 112 16.88 -0.07 1.55
CA VAL A 112 15.48 0.19 1.19
C VAL A 112 14.74 -1.10 0.85
N GLN A 113 15.36 -2.03 0.11
CA GLN A 113 14.76 -3.33 -0.17
C GLN A 113 14.54 -4.18 1.09
N ALA A 114 15.46 -4.12 2.06
CA ALA A 114 15.28 -4.76 3.37
C ALA A 114 14.08 -4.17 4.12
N ALA A 115 13.90 -2.84 4.08
CA ALA A 115 12.75 -2.16 4.69
C ALA A 115 11.42 -2.58 4.06
N ARG A 116 11.38 -2.71 2.73
CA ARG A 116 10.22 -3.26 2.00
C ARG A 116 9.93 -4.71 2.38
N GLY A 117 10.97 -5.54 2.47
CA GLY A 117 10.85 -6.92 2.95
C GLY A 117 10.28 -6.99 4.37
N ALA A 118 10.66 -6.05 5.24
CA ALA A 118 10.17 -5.97 6.61
C ALA A 118 8.69 -5.58 6.74
N LEU A 119 8.05 -5.08 5.67
CA LEU A 119 6.60 -4.82 5.65
C LEU A 119 5.77 -6.09 5.46
N ARG A 120 6.37 -7.19 5.02
CA ARG A 120 5.67 -8.48 4.89
C ARG A 120 5.27 -9.01 6.25
N TYR A 121 4.08 -9.56 6.36
CA TYR A 121 3.69 -10.33 7.53
C TYR A 121 4.42 -11.67 7.51
N THR A 122 4.92 -12.11 8.66
CA THR A 122 5.70 -13.35 8.79
C THR A 122 4.88 -14.51 9.35
N GLU A 123 3.73 -14.23 9.96
CA GLU A 123 2.88 -15.24 10.58
C GLU A 123 1.41 -14.77 10.68
N GLY A 124 0.53 -15.70 11.05
CA GLY A 124 -0.88 -15.44 11.29
C GLY A 124 -1.74 -15.25 10.04
N PRO A 125 -3.02 -14.86 10.23
CA PRO A 125 -3.99 -14.74 9.12
C PRO A 125 -3.60 -13.71 8.07
N ALA A 126 -2.95 -12.61 8.47
CA ALA A 126 -2.46 -11.58 7.56
C ALA A 126 -1.35 -12.10 6.63
N HIS A 127 -0.40 -12.87 7.18
CA HIS A 127 0.63 -13.54 6.38
C HIS A 127 0.03 -14.52 5.37
N LEU A 128 -0.92 -15.35 5.81
CA LEU A 128 -1.60 -16.30 4.94
C LEU A 128 -2.32 -15.59 3.78
N LEU A 129 -3.05 -14.52 4.07
CA LEU A 129 -3.73 -13.71 3.06
C LEU A 129 -2.75 -13.05 2.08
N GLU A 130 -1.66 -12.48 2.59
CA GLU A 130 -0.63 -11.85 1.78
C GLU A 130 0.04 -12.88 0.84
N ALA A 131 0.37 -14.07 1.33
CA ALA A 131 0.96 -15.14 0.54
C ALA A 131 0.04 -15.62 -0.60
N HIS A 132 -1.28 -15.68 -0.37
CA HIS A 132 -2.25 -16.08 -1.39
C HIS A 132 -2.74 -14.94 -2.28
N THR A 133 -2.37 -13.69 -2.00
CA THR A 133 -2.82 -12.52 -2.78
C THR A 133 -2.58 -12.66 -4.30
N PRO A 134 -1.42 -13.13 -4.79
CA PRO A 134 -1.22 -13.34 -6.23
C PRO A 134 -2.21 -14.34 -6.85
N ALA A 135 -2.51 -15.44 -6.15
CA ALA A 135 -3.45 -16.45 -6.62
C ALA A 135 -4.89 -15.94 -6.59
N LEU A 136 -5.27 -15.19 -5.54
CA LEU A 136 -6.57 -14.54 -5.43
C LEU A 136 -6.80 -13.56 -6.58
N ILE A 137 -5.82 -12.72 -6.89
CA ILE A 137 -5.88 -11.78 -8.01
C ILE A 137 -6.02 -12.53 -9.33
N ALA A 138 -5.20 -13.56 -9.57
CA ALA A 138 -5.26 -14.36 -10.80
C ALA A 138 -6.64 -15.02 -11.00
N ALA A 139 -7.38 -15.31 -9.93
CA ALA A 139 -8.75 -15.82 -10.00
C ALA A 139 -9.80 -14.72 -10.18
N VAL A 140 -9.64 -13.58 -9.50
CA VAL A 140 -10.62 -12.47 -9.47
C VAL A 140 -10.62 -11.66 -10.76
N ILE A 141 -9.45 -11.35 -11.30
CA ILE A 141 -9.31 -10.44 -12.45
C ILE A 141 -10.04 -10.98 -13.69
N PRO A 142 -9.84 -12.24 -14.14
CA PRO A 142 -10.55 -12.77 -15.32
C PRO A 142 -12.08 -12.85 -15.12
N ALA A 143 -12.54 -12.99 -13.87
CA ALA A 143 -13.97 -13.03 -13.57
C ALA A 143 -14.63 -11.66 -13.82
N LEU A 144 -13.93 -10.57 -13.48
CA LEU A 144 -14.42 -9.20 -13.59
C LEU A 144 -14.11 -8.56 -14.95
N GLU A 145 -13.00 -8.92 -15.60
CA GLU A 145 -12.60 -8.35 -16.90
C GLU A 145 -13.64 -8.54 -18.00
N ARG A 146 -14.41 -9.64 -17.95
CA ARG A 146 -15.51 -9.91 -18.89
C ARG A 146 -16.58 -8.82 -18.88
N THR A 147 -16.62 -8.00 -17.84
CA THR A 147 -17.58 -6.88 -17.67
C THR A 147 -16.99 -5.52 -18.02
N LEU A 148 -15.68 -5.43 -18.28
CA LEU A 148 -14.97 -4.17 -18.47
C LEU A 148 -14.68 -3.86 -19.94
N PRO A 149 -14.66 -2.56 -20.32
CA PRO A 149 -14.06 -2.13 -21.58
C PRO A 149 -12.56 -2.48 -21.65
N PRO A 150 -12.00 -2.69 -22.86
CA PRO A 150 -10.58 -2.97 -23.05
C PRO A 150 -9.69 -1.90 -22.42
N GLY A 151 -8.54 -2.30 -21.84
CA GLY A 151 -7.51 -1.39 -21.32
C GLY A 151 -7.49 -1.17 -19.79
N ASN A 152 -8.34 -1.87 -19.04
CA ASN A 152 -8.43 -1.76 -17.57
C ASN A 152 -7.83 -2.89 -16.69
N PRO A 153 -7.29 -4.02 -17.20
CA PRO A 153 -6.75 -5.11 -16.36
C PRO A 153 -5.78 -4.68 -15.27
N LEU A 154 -4.77 -3.89 -15.63
CA LEU A 154 -3.71 -3.47 -14.71
C LEU A 154 -4.26 -2.61 -13.58
N ARG A 155 -5.21 -1.70 -13.89
CA ARG A 155 -5.83 -0.85 -12.88
C ARG A 155 -6.70 -1.69 -11.94
N LEU A 156 -7.49 -2.61 -12.48
CA LEU A 156 -8.30 -3.51 -11.66
C LEU A 156 -7.43 -4.37 -10.74
N GLU A 157 -6.30 -4.87 -11.23
CA GLU A 157 -5.32 -5.60 -10.43
C GLU A 157 -4.77 -4.73 -9.29
N GLN A 158 -4.42 -3.48 -9.56
CA GLN A 158 -3.97 -2.53 -8.54
C GLN A 158 -5.04 -2.31 -7.45
N GLU A 159 -6.31 -2.15 -7.83
CA GLU A 159 -7.41 -2.04 -6.87
C GLU A 159 -7.54 -3.32 -6.02
N ALA A 160 -7.53 -4.50 -6.64
CA ALA A 160 -7.62 -5.77 -5.92
C ALA A 160 -6.47 -5.93 -4.91
N ARG A 161 -5.23 -5.62 -5.31
CA ARG A 161 -4.04 -5.61 -4.42
C ARG A 161 -4.23 -4.65 -3.25
N LEU A 162 -4.76 -3.46 -3.52
CA LEU A 162 -4.99 -2.45 -2.51
C LEU A 162 -5.96 -2.93 -1.43
N HIS A 163 -7.12 -3.46 -1.84
CA HIS A 163 -8.11 -3.97 -0.89
C HIS A 163 -7.60 -5.16 -0.08
N LEU A 164 -6.87 -6.09 -0.71
CA LEU A 164 -6.25 -7.19 0.01
C LEU A 164 -5.20 -6.71 1.02
N SER A 165 -4.44 -5.64 0.70
CA SER A 165 -3.52 -5.03 1.67
C SER A 165 -4.25 -4.45 2.89
N TYR A 166 -5.33 -3.69 2.69
CA TYR A 166 -6.13 -3.18 3.81
C TYR A 166 -6.71 -4.30 4.67
N LEU A 167 -7.16 -5.40 4.05
CA LEU A 167 -7.68 -6.55 4.77
C LEU A 167 -6.58 -7.25 5.59
N SER A 168 -5.39 -7.45 5.00
CA SER A 168 -4.23 -7.99 5.72
C SER A 168 -3.85 -7.12 6.92
N ASP A 169 -3.87 -5.80 6.76
CA ASP A 169 -3.54 -4.88 7.86
C ASP A 169 -4.57 -4.92 8.99
N ALA A 170 -5.86 -4.98 8.65
CA ALA A 170 -6.94 -5.14 9.63
C ALA A 170 -6.82 -6.46 10.40
N LEU A 171 -6.46 -7.56 9.72
CA LEU A 171 -6.21 -8.86 10.34
C LEU A 171 -4.99 -8.82 11.27
N ALA A 172 -3.90 -8.20 10.83
CA ALA A 172 -2.66 -8.15 11.60
C ALA A 172 -2.78 -7.35 12.89
N LEU A 173 -3.65 -6.32 12.91
CA LEU A 173 -3.89 -5.50 14.09
C LEU A 173 -5.08 -5.98 14.93
N ASP A 174 -5.81 -7.02 14.49
CA ASP A 174 -7.09 -7.45 15.07
C ASP A 174 -8.09 -6.29 15.18
N ARG A 175 -8.22 -5.52 14.08
CA ARG A 175 -9.01 -4.28 14.00
C ARG A 175 -9.90 -4.27 12.77
N ALA A 176 -10.98 -5.04 12.82
CA ALA A 176 -11.98 -5.11 11.75
C ALA A 176 -12.63 -3.75 11.44
N ASP A 177 -12.70 -2.83 12.40
CA ASP A 177 -13.21 -1.48 12.19
C ASP A 177 -12.37 -0.65 11.22
N LEU A 178 -11.08 -0.94 11.06
CA LEU A 178 -10.23 -0.29 10.04
C LEU A 178 -10.65 -0.70 8.63
N TRP A 179 -11.01 -1.97 8.45
CA TRP A 179 -11.58 -2.47 7.20
C TRP A 179 -12.94 -1.83 6.93
N ASP A 180 -13.83 -1.82 7.93
CA ASP A 180 -15.16 -1.21 7.82
C ASP A 180 -15.06 0.27 7.39
N ALA A 181 -14.19 1.04 8.04
CA ALA A 181 -13.95 2.45 7.73
C ALA A 181 -13.34 2.67 6.33
N HIS A 182 -12.45 1.77 5.88
CA HIS A 182 -11.90 1.80 4.53
C HIS A 182 -12.99 1.59 3.48
N ILE A 183 -13.76 0.51 3.59
CA ILE A 183 -14.83 0.16 2.65
C ILE A 183 -15.89 1.26 2.56
N GLN A 184 -16.32 1.79 3.71
CA GLN A 184 -17.31 2.87 3.77
C GLN A 184 -16.84 4.11 3.01
N TRP A 185 -15.57 4.51 3.19
CA TRP A 185 -15.03 5.66 2.47
C TRP A 185 -14.85 5.33 0.99
N TYR A 186 -14.30 4.15 0.68
CA TYR A 186 -13.88 3.78 -0.67
C TYR A 186 -15.06 3.60 -1.63
N SER A 187 -16.23 3.19 -1.13
CA SER A 187 -17.45 3.08 -1.93
C SER A 187 -17.82 4.40 -2.60
N SER A 188 -17.71 5.51 -1.87
CA SER A 188 -17.95 6.87 -2.39
C SER A 188 -16.85 7.36 -3.34
N PHE A 189 -15.64 6.84 -3.18
CA PHE A 189 -14.48 7.21 -3.98
C PHE A 189 -14.37 6.42 -5.29
N TRP A 190 -14.89 5.19 -5.33
CA TRP A 190 -14.80 4.27 -6.47
C TRP A 190 -15.11 4.87 -7.85
N PRO A 191 -16.13 5.73 -8.03
CA PRO A 191 -16.40 6.35 -9.34
C PRO A 191 -15.19 7.09 -9.93
N ARG A 192 -14.26 7.59 -9.09
CA ARG A 192 -13.04 8.28 -9.51
C ARG A 192 -11.95 7.35 -10.04
N ARG A 193 -12.09 6.03 -9.87
CA ARG A 193 -11.13 5.04 -10.41
C ARG A 193 -11.27 4.82 -11.92
N GLY A 194 -12.36 5.28 -12.53
CA GLY A 194 -12.57 5.13 -13.97
C GLY A 194 -12.69 3.67 -14.41
N LEU A 195 -13.26 2.81 -13.56
CA LEU A 195 -13.51 1.39 -13.82
C LEU A 195 -14.97 1.09 -14.20
N SER A 196 -15.77 2.11 -14.51
CA SER A 196 -17.15 1.94 -15.00
C SER A 196 -17.19 0.99 -16.23
N PRO A 197 -18.17 0.06 -16.30
CA PRO A 197 -19.36 -0.07 -15.45
C PRO A 197 -19.15 -0.96 -14.21
N LEU A 198 -17.93 -1.45 -13.94
CA LEU A 198 -17.67 -2.22 -12.73
C LEU A 198 -17.91 -1.33 -11.50
N THR A 199 -18.70 -1.85 -10.57
CA THR A 199 -19.03 -1.18 -9.30
C THR A 199 -18.12 -1.70 -8.19
N PHE A 200 -17.98 -0.94 -7.12
CA PHE A 200 -17.20 -1.40 -5.97
C PHE A 200 -17.76 -2.69 -5.33
N PRO A 201 -19.08 -2.85 -5.17
CA PRO A 201 -19.66 -4.12 -4.73
C PRO A 201 -19.27 -5.32 -5.59
N HIS A 202 -19.20 -5.18 -6.93
CA HIS A 202 -18.74 -6.29 -7.79
C HIS A 202 -17.31 -6.74 -7.46
N LEU A 203 -16.39 -5.78 -7.23
CA LEU A 203 -15.02 -6.12 -6.82
C LEU A 203 -15.01 -6.81 -5.46
N LEU A 204 -15.77 -6.30 -4.49
CA LEU A 204 -15.85 -6.87 -3.15
C LEU A 204 -16.44 -8.29 -3.15
N GLU A 205 -17.49 -8.52 -3.93
CA GLU A 205 -18.09 -9.84 -4.09
C GLU A 205 -17.10 -10.84 -4.71
N ALA A 206 -16.38 -10.42 -5.76
CA ALA A 206 -15.37 -11.27 -6.38
C ALA A 206 -14.22 -11.61 -5.42
N LEU A 207 -13.73 -10.63 -4.66
CA LEU A 207 -12.72 -10.86 -3.62
C LEU A 207 -13.24 -11.81 -2.53
N ARG A 208 -14.48 -11.60 -2.05
CA ARG A 208 -15.13 -12.46 -1.06
C ARG A 208 -15.25 -13.91 -1.54
N ALA A 209 -15.65 -14.10 -2.80
CA ALA A 209 -15.72 -15.42 -3.43
C ALA A 209 -14.34 -16.06 -3.55
N GLY A 210 -13.32 -15.28 -3.94
CA GLY A 210 -11.94 -15.73 -4.07
C GLY A 210 -11.31 -16.22 -2.76
N LEU A 211 -11.63 -15.58 -1.62
CA LEU A 211 -11.11 -15.97 -0.30
C LEU A 211 -11.43 -17.44 0.07
N GLY A 212 -12.49 -18.03 -0.47
CA GLY A 212 -12.77 -19.47 -0.31
C GLY A 212 -12.82 -19.93 1.15
N THR A 213 -12.61 -21.21 1.43
CA THR A 213 -12.56 -21.72 2.83
C THR A 213 -11.18 -21.60 3.47
N GLY A 214 -10.15 -21.26 2.70
CA GLY A 214 -8.76 -21.16 3.17
C GLY A 214 -8.45 -19.90 4.00
N HIS A 215 -9.38 -18.95 4.08
CA HIS A 215 -9.20 -17.68 4.80
C HIS A 215 -10.39 -17.35 5.73
N PRO A 216 -10.65 -18.15 6.78
CA PRO A 216 -11.84 -17.98 7.62
C PRO A 216 -11.86 -16.66 8.40
N GLU A 217 -10.73 -16.19 8.90
CA GLU A 217 -10.62 -14.90 9.61
C GLU A 217 -10.85 -13.74 8.66
N ALA A 218 -10.21 -13.78 7.47
CA ALA A 218 -10.41 -12.76 6.44
C ALA A 218 -11.88 -12.67 6.03
N ARG A 219 -12.55 -13.81 5.86
CA ARG A 219 -14.00 -13.86 5.58
C ARG A 219 -14.85 -13.31 6.70
N THR A 220 -14.46 -13.53 7.95
CA THR A 220 -15.18 -12.99 9.11
C THR A 220 -15.11 -11.47 9.13
N VAL A 221 -13.93 -10.90 8.88
CA VAL A 221 -13.76 -9.44 8.73
C VAL A 221 -14.55 -8.92 7.52
N PHE A 222 -14.48 -9.62 6.39
CA PHE A 222 -15.17 -9.23 5.15
C PHE A 222 -16.70 -9.24 5.28
N ALA A 223 -17.27 -10.20 6.03
CA ALA A 223 -18.72 -10.37 6.17
C ALA A 223 -19.41 -9.27 7.00
N ARG A 224 -18.65 -8.38 7.63
CA ARG A 224 -19.18 -7.24 8.40
C ARG A 224 -19.66 -6.09 7.53
N ILE A 225 -19.34 -6.11 6.24
CA ILE A 225 -19.84 -5.13 5.27
C ILE A 225 -21.36 -5.34 5.13
N PRO A 226 -22.20 -4.33 5.42
CA PRO A 226 -23.64 -4.44 5.17
C PRO A 226 -23.89 -4.77 3.70
N ASP A 227 -24.83 -5.67 3.42
CA ASP A 227 -25.22 -5.96 2.06
C ASP A 227 -25.58 -4.65 1.36
N ALA A 228 -24.97 -4.38 0.21
CA ALA A 228 -25.18 -3.17 -0.60
C ALA A 228 -26.60 -3.07 -1.22
N GLY A 229 -27.57 -3.80 -0.66
CA GLY A 229 -28.96 -3.92 -1.12
C GLY A 229 -29.99 -3.16 -0.29
N GLU A 230 -29.64 -2.51 0.82
CA GLU A 230 -30.54 -1.54 1.48
C GLU A 230 -30.22 -0.13 1.01
N GLU A 231 -30.55 0.17 -0.25
CA GLU A 231 -30.96 1.53 -0.61
C GLU A 231 -32.21 1.84 0.22
N THR A 232 -32.02 2.48 1.37
CA THR A 232 -33.12 3.04 2.16
C THR A 232 -33.80 4.10 1.31
N HIS A 233 -34.90 3.71 0.67
CA HIS A 233 -35.99 4.61 0.38
C HIS A 233 -36.43 5.27 1.69
N SER A 234 -36.16 6.56 1.83
CA SER A 234 -36.89 7.50 2.68
C SER A 234 -36.78 8.89 2.09
#